data_AF-A0A922WM21-F1
#
_entry.id   AF-A0A922WM21-F1
#
_cell.length_a   1.000
_cell.length_b   1.000
_cell.length_c   1.000
_cell.angle_alpha   90.00
_cell.angle_beta   90.00
_cell.angle_gamma   90.00
#
_symmetry.space_group_name_H-M   'P 1'
#
loop_
_entity.id
_entity.type
_entity.pdbx_description
1 polymer ?
#
loop_
_entity_poly.entity_id
_entity_poly.type
_entity_poly.pdbx_seq_one_letter_code
_entity_poly.pdbx_strand_id
1 'polypeptide(L)'
;MEPPPAAPATSQATRFTPEMLQIRWRGFAPTVIGFSALLFAGLVLLGFYGGTAGLWTMLILGVTLGLTLTVAGMSWAGTIALADDPLRGLLFVLFPPYTFWRAIVRYDIFWQSMLVFFLGLIISFGCVLIATEALNSQFAQ
;
A
#
# COMPACT_ATOMS: atom_id res chain seq x y z
N MET A 1 -6.32 22.86 -58.10
CA MET A 1 -6.44 23.25 -56.68
C MET A 1 -6.25 21.99 -55.88
N GLU A 2 -5.07 21.84 -55.29
CA GLU A 2 -4.72 20.68 -54.46
C GLU A 2 -5.31 20.91 -53.06
N PRO A 3 -6.03 19.93 -52.48
CA PRO A 3 -6.56 20.08 -51.12
C PRO A 3 -5.40 20.21 -50.13
N PRO A 4 -5.52 21.07 -49.10
CA PRO A 4 -4.47 21.23 -48.11
C PRO A 4 -4.20 19.89 -47.40
N PRO A 5 -2.93 19.56 -47.10
CA PRO A 5 -2.61 18.33 -46.40
C PRO A 5 -3.32 18.34 -45.05
N ALA A 6 -4.09 17.28 -44.78
CA ALA A 6 -4.73 17.05 -43.50
C ALA A 6 -3.64 17.08 -42.42
N ALA A 7 -3.73 18.04 -41.49
CA ALA A 7 -2.85 18.12 -40.35
C ALA A 7 -2.83 16.75 -39.64
N PRO A 8 -1.66 16.23 -39.25
CA PRO A 8 -1.60 14.99 -38.49
C PRO A 8 -2.47 15.20 -37.25
N ALA A 9 -3.49 14.34 -37.10
CA ALA A 9 -4.28 14.28 -35.89
C ALA A 9 -3.29 13.99 -34.75
N THR A 10 -2.93 15.03 -33.99
CA THR A 10 -2.21 14.88 -32.74
C THR A 10 -3.06 13.96 -31.89
N SER A 11 -2.66 12.69 -31.76
CA SER A 11 -3.23 11.83 -30.74
C SER A 11 -2.98 12.58 -29.43
N GLN A 12 -4.06 13.06 -28.81
CA GLN A 12 -3.97 13.51 -27.45
C GLN A 12 -3.55 12.27 -26.67
N ALA A 13 -2.25 12.14 -26.40
CA ALA A 13 -1.75 11.23 -25.40
C ALA A 13 -2.52 11.59 -24.13
N THR A 14 -3.50 10.76 -23.77
CA THR A 14 -4.35 10.97 -22.61
C THR A 14 -3.43 11.13 -21.41
N ARG A 15 -3.21 12.37 -20.97
CA ARG A 15 -2.28 12.66 -19.89
C ARG A 15 -2.89 12.06 -18.64
N PHE A 16 -2.27 11.01 -18.09
CA PHE A 16 -2.71 10.41 -16.84
C PHE A 16 -2.68 11.47 -15.74
N THR A 17 -3.84 11.90 -15.26
CA THR A 17 -3.91 12.83 -14.13
C THR A 17 -3.88 12.04 -12.82
N PRO A 18 -3.27 12.58 -11.74
CA PRO A 18 -3.17 11.91 -10.45
C PRO A 18 -4.53 11.47 -9.87
N GLU A 19 -5.59 12.22 -10.16
CA GLU A 19 -6.96 11.98 -9.72
C GLU A 19 -7.58 10.72 -10.35
N MET A 20 -7.16 10.35 -11.57
CA MET A 20 -7.63 9.13 -12.24
C MET A 20 -7.07 7.86 -11.59
N LEU A 21 -5.99 7.99 -10.82
CA LEU A 21 -5.37 6.89 -10.07
C LEU A 21 -6.04 6.67 -8.71
N GLN A 22 -7.00 7.52 -8.31
CA GLN A 22 -7.79 7.32 -7.10
C GLN A 22 -9.00 6.43 -7.37
N ILE A 23 -9.28 5.52 -6.43
CA ILE A 23 -10.50 4.73 -6.45
C ILE A 23 -11.64 5.64 -5.95
N ARG A 24 -12.54 6.04 -6.86
CA ARG A 24 -13.67 6.95 -6.53
C ARG A 24 -14.85 6.25 -5.86
N TRP A 25 -14.69 4.99 -5.45
CA TRP A 25 -15.73 4.20 -4.82
C TRP A 25 -15.82 4.50 -3.31
N ARG A 26 -17.00 4.91 -2.84
CA ARG A 26 -17.25 5.29 -1.44
C ARG A 26 -17.01 4.16 -0.43
N GLY A 27 -17.13 2.90 -0.86
CA GLY A 27 -16.88 1.73 -0.02
C GLY A 27 -15.40 1.34 0.10
N PHE A 28 -14.48 2.04 -0.57
CA PHE A 28 -13.08 1.64 -0.63
C PHE A 28 -12.45 1.54 0.77
N ALA A 29 -12.49 2.62 1.55
CA ALA A 29 -11.89 2.65 2.88
C ALA A 29 -12.47 1.58 3.83
N PRO A 30 -13.81 1.49 4.03
CA PRO A 30 -14.36 0.48 4.94
C PRO A 30 -14.08 -0.96 4.46
N THR A 31 -14.07 -1.21 3.15
CA THR A 31 -13.76 -2.55 2.62
C THR A 31 -12.29 -2.93 2.82
N VAL A 32 -11.36 -2.02 2.55
CA VAL A 32 -9.93 -2.28 2.75
C VAL A 32 -9.62 -2.49 4.23
N ILE A 33 -10.21 -1.67 5.12
CA ILE A 33 -10.08 -1.84 6.57
C ILE A 33 -10.70 -3.17 7.01
N GLY A 34 -11.93 -3.47 6.60
CA GLY A 34 -12.64 -4.69 6.99
C GLY A 34 -11.92 -5.95 6.52
N PHE A 35 -11.44 -5.97 5.28
CA PHE A 35 -10.67 -7.09 4.74
C PHE A 35 -9.32 -7.26 5.47
N SER A 36 -8.62 -6.16 5.73
CA SER A 36 -7.33 -6.19 6.46
C SER A 36 -7.51 -6.67 7.90
N ALA A 37 -8.58 -6.23 8.57
CA ALA A 37 -8.92 -6.67 9.93
C ALA A 37 -9.27 -8.17 9.96
N LEU A 38 -10.03 -8.65 8.97
CA LEU A 38 -10.38 -10.08 8.85
C LEU A 38 -9.15 -10.93 8.57
N LEU A 39 -8.27 -10.47 7.69
CA LEU A 39 -6.99 -11.12 7.40
C LEU A 39 -6.11 -11.20 8.65
N PHE A 40 -5.97 -10.09 9.38
CA PHE A 40 -5.21 -10.05 10.62
C PHE A 40 -5.78 -10.98 11.68
N ALA A 41 -7.10 -10.94 11.90
CA ALA A 41 -7.77 -11.83 12.84
C ALA A 41 -7.57 -13.31 12.47
N GLY A 42 -7.67 -13.66 11.18
CA GLY A 42 -7.42 -15.01 10.68
C GLY A 42 -5.98 -15.48 10.96
N LEU A 43 -4.99 -14.61 10.74
CA LEU A 43 -3.58 -14.89 11.05
C LEU A 43 -3.36 -15.11 12.55
N VAL A 44 -3.97 -14.28 13.40
CA VAL A 44 -3.89 -14.41 14.86
C VAL A 44 -4.51 -15.72 15.34
N LEU A 45 -5.70 -16.07 14.82
CA LEU A 45 -6.35 -17.35 15.13
C LEU A 45 -5.46 -18.52 14.72
N LEU A 46 -4.88 -18.50 13.51
CA LEU A 46 -3.94 -19.52 13.05
C LEU A 46 -2.74 -19.66 13.99
N GLY A 47 -2.20 -18.53 14.46
CA GLY A 47 -1.11 -18.48 15.43
C GLY A 47 -1.43 -19.22 16.73
N PHE A 48 -2.57 -18.90 17.34
CA PHE A 48 -2.96 -19.49 18.62
C PHE A 48 -3.43 -20.94 18.52
N TYR A 49 -4.16 -21.33 17.47
CA TYR A 49 -4.66 -22.70 17.32
C TYR A 49 -3.59 -23.69 16.82
N GLY A 50 -2.57 -23.22 16.10
CA GLY A 50 -1.53 -24.08 15.54
C GLY A 50 -0.32 -24.33 16.46
N GLY A 51 -0.33 -23.84 17.70
CA GLY A 51 0.82 -23.92 18.61
C GLY A 51 2.07 -23.25 18.01
N THR A 52 3.26 -23.78 18.30
CA THR A 52 4.54 -23.20 17.83
C THR A 52 4.60 -23.12 16.29
N ALA A 53 4.13 -24.14 15.58
CA ALA A 53 4.09 -24.15 14.11
C ALA A 53 3.11 -23.10 13.56
N GLY A 54 1.96 -22.92 14.22
CA GLY A 54 1.00 -21.86 13.93
C GLY A 54 1.61 -20.47 14.07
N LEU A 55 2.36 -20.23 15.15
CA LEU A 55 3.03 -18.94 15.40
C LEU A 55 4.08 -18.61 14.33
N TRP A 56 4.89 -19.58 13.92
CA TRP A 56 5.83 -19.39 12.80
C TRP A 56 5.12 -19.13 11.48
N THR A 57 4.02 -19.84 11.23
CA THR A 57 3.22 -19.65 10.01
C THR A 57 2.57 -18.25 10.00
N MET A 58 2.01 -17.82 11.14
CA MET A 58 1.48 -16.48 11.34
C MET A 58 2.56 -15.42 11.11
N LEU A 59 3.77 -15.62 11.64
CA LEU A 59 4.89 -14.70 11.46
C LEU A 59 5.26 -14.55 9.97
N ILE A 60 5.49 -15.68 9.29
CA ILE A 60 5.89 -15.69 7.87
C ILE A 60 4.80 -15.06 7.00
N LEU A 61 3.56 -15.52 7.13
CA LEU A 61 2.45 -15.02 6.33
C LEU A 61 2.11 -13.57 6.66
N GLY A 62 2.07 -13.21 7.94
CA GLY A 62 1.76 -11.87 8.40
C GLY A 62 2.79 -10.84 7.94
N VAL A 63 4.08 -11.16 8.05
CA VAL A 63 5.15 -10.30 7.52
C VAL A 63 5.08 -10.22 6.00
N THR A 64 4.92 -11.35 5.30
CA THR A 64 4.88 -11.35 3.83
C THR A 64 3.70 -10.55 3.29
N LEU A 65 2.49 -10.78 3.82
CA LEU A 65 1.28 -10.07 3.41
C LEU A 65 1.32 -8.60 3.82
N GLY A 66 1.76 -8.31 5.05
CA GLY A 66 1.92 -6.95 5.55
C GLY A 66 2.89 -6.13 4.70
N LEU A 67 4.09 -6.66 4.42
CA LEU A 67 5.06 -6.02 3.55
C LEU A 67 4.54 -5.87 2.11
N THR A 68 3.81 -6.85 1.59
CA THR A 68 3.20 -6.76 0.24
C THR A 68 2.23 -5.59 0.17
N LEU A 69 1.37 -5.40 1.19
CA LEU A 69 0.46 -4.25 1.27
C LEU A 69 1.23 -2.93 1.42
N THR A 70 2.28 -2.90 2.24
CA THR A 70 3.15 -1.72 2.39
C THR A 70 3.79 -1.32 1.07
N VAL A 71 4.35 -2.28 0.33
CA VAL A 71 4.95 -2.06 -0.99
C VAL A 71 3.91 -1.64 -2.02
N ALA A 72 2.71 -2.23 -1.98
CA ALA A 72 1.61 -1.84 -2.87
C ALA A 72 1.18 -0.37 -2.62
N GLY A 73 1.03 0.02 -1.35
CA GLY A 73 0.74 1.40 -0.95
C GLY A 73 1.83 2.38 -1.42
N MET A 74 3.11 2.05 -1.21
CA MET A 74 4.23 2.88 -1.68
C MET A 74 4.31 2.96 -3.21
N SER A 75 4.10 1.84 -3.91
CA SER A 75 4.14 1.80 -5.38
C SER A 75 3.01 2.62 -5.99
N TRP A 76 1.82 2.57 -5.38
CA TRP A 76 0.68 3.39 -5.77
C TRP A 76 0.96 4.88 -5.53
N ALA A 77 1.50 5.24 -4.36
CA ALA A 77 1.90 6.61 -4.08
C ALA A 77 2.99 7.10 -5.05
N GLY A 78 3.96 6.25 -5.40
CA GLY A 78 5.00 6.55 -6.38
C GLY A 78 4.44 6.81 -7.79
N THR A 79 3.47 6.00 -8.23
CA THR A 79 2.80 6.21 -9.53
C THR A 79 2.00 7.51 -9.57
N ILE A 80 1.28 7.85 -8.50
CA ILE A 80 0.61 9.16 -8.37
C ILE A 80 1.63 10.31 -8.44
N ALA A 81 2.74 10.17 -7.72
CA ALA A 81 3.78 11.18 -7.64
C ALA A 81 4.50 11.42 -8.99
N LEU A 82 4.69 10.36 -9.79
CA LEU A 82 5.27 10.39 -11.14
C LEU A 82 4.28 10.93 -12.19
N ALA A 83 2.99 10.65 -12.05
CA ALA A 83 1.95 11.16 -12.95
C ALA A 83 1.75 12.68 -12.84
N ASP A 84 1.97 13.25 -11.65
CA ASP A 84 1.88 14.71 -11.41
C ASP A 84 3.09 15.45 -12.01
N ASP A 85 4.32 15.01 -11.70
CA ASP A 85 5.56 15.57 -12.21
C ASP A 85 6.70 14.53 -12.06
N PRO A 86 7.37 14.09 -13.14
CA PRO A 86 8.37 13.04 -13.08
C PRO A 86 9.59 13.40 -12.21
N LEU A 87 9.98 14.67 -12.13
CA LEU A 87 11.10 15.11 -11.28
C LEU A 87 10.73 15.01 -9.79
N ARG A 88 9.52 15.45 -9.44
CA ARG A 88 9.00 15.33 -8.07
C ARG A 88 8.64 13.89 -7.71
N GLY A 89 8.23 13.09 -8.69
CA GLY A 89 8.01 11.65 -8.54
C GLY A 89 9.31 10.91 -8.28
N LEU A 90 10.39 11.27 -8.97
CA LEU A 90 11.72 10.71 -8.70
C LEU A 90 12.20 11.06 -7.28
N LEU A 91 12.04 12.31 -6.85
CA LEU A 91 12.32 12.74 -5.47
C LEU A 91 11.46 12.00 -4.44
N PHE A 92 10.20 11.69 -4.78
CA PHE A 92 9.29 10.93 -3.93
C PHE A 92 9.74 9.47 -3.75
N VAL A 93 10.34 8.86 -4.77
CA VAL A 93 10.84 7.49 -4.70
C VAL A 93 12.22 7.43 -4.03
N LEU A 94 13.10 8.39 -4.33
CA LEU A 94 14.51 8.35 -3.90
C LEU A 94 14.77 9.02 -2.54
N PHE A 95 13.89 9.92 -2.08
CA PHE A 95 14.13 10.70 -0.86
C PHE A 95 12.96 10.55 0.14
N PRO A 96 13.03 9.57 1.06
CA PRO A 96 11.95 9.28 2.01
C PRO A 96 11.41 10.50 2.79
N PRO A 97 12.23 11.46 3.25
CA PRO A 97 11.70 12.65 3.92
C PRO A 97 10.78 13.50 3.02
N TYR A 98 11.08 13.58 1.72
CA TYR A 98 10.25 14.30 0.76
C TYR A 98 8.94 13.55 0.47
N THR A 99 8.97 12.22 0.50
CA THR A 99 7.78 11.35 0.45
C THR A 99 6.79 11.70 1.54
N PHE A 100 7.27 11.76 2.81
CA PHE A 100 6.43 12.10 3.96
C PHE A 100 5.89 13.52 3.87
N TRP A 101 6.74 14.50 3.55
CA TRP A 101 6.30 15.89 3.38
C TRP A 101 5.20 16.01 2.31
N ARG A 102 5.41 15.42 1.13
CA ARG A 102 4.45 15.50 0.01
C ARG A 102 3.14 14.76 0.32
N ALA A 103 3.21 13.61 0.99
CA ALA A 103 2.03 12.86 1.43
C ALA A 103 1.18 13.66 2.42
N ILE A 104 1.80 14.45 3.31
CA ILE A 104 1.10 15.35 4.24
C ILE A 104 0.45 16.51 3.50
N VAL A 105 1.20 17.19 2.62
CA VAL A 105 0.72 18.39 1.91
C VAL A 105 -0.40 18.06 0.92
N ARG A 106 -0.37 16.89 0.28
CA ARG A 106 -1.40 16.42 -0.67
C ARG A 106 -2.14 15.19 -0.17
N TYR A 107 -2.52 15.21 1.10
CA TYR A 107 -3.20 14.08 1.75
C TYR A 107 -4.48 13.67 1.02
N ASP A 108 -5.21 14.63 0.46
CA ASP A 108 -6.40 14.43 -0.38
C ASP A 108 -6.15 13.47 -1.56
N ILE A 109 -4.93 13.48 -2.11
CA ILE A 109 -4.54 12.62 -3.22
C ILE A 109 -4.00 11.27 -2.72
N PHE A 110 -3.19 11.29 -1.66
CA PHE A 110 -2.44 10.12 -1.20
C PHE A 110 -3.14 9.26 -0.13
N TRP A 111 -4.24 9.70 0.47
CA TRP A 111 -4.83 9.03 1.63
C TRP A 111 -5.14 7.54 1.40
N GLN A 112 -5.56 7.15 0.19
CA GLN A 112 -5.86 5.74 -0.15
C GLN A 112 -4.61 4.87 -0.11
N SER A 113 -3.54 5.36 -0.73
CA SER A 113 -2.23 4.68 -0.73
C SER A 113 -1.63 4.61 0.68
N MET A 114 -1.79 5.68 1.46
CA MET A 114 -1.36 5.73 2.87
C MET A 114 -2.15 4.75 3.75
N LEU A 115 -3.46 4.64 3.53
CA LEU A 115 -4.29 3.68 4.25
C LEU A 115 -3.79 2.24 4.03
N VAL A 116 -3.57 1.84 2.78
CA VAL A 116 -3.03 0.50 2.45
C VAL A 116 -1.63 0.31 3.03
N PHE A 117 -0.79 1.33 2.95
CA PHE A 117 0.56 1.32 3.54
C PHE A 117 0.53 1.05 5.05
N PHE A 118 -0.24 1.84 5.80
CA PHE A 118 -0.34 1.70 7.26
C PHE A 118 -0.99 0.40 7.68
N LEU A 119 -2.01 -0.08 6.98
CA LEU A 119 -2.61 -1.39 7.25
C LEU A 119 -1.61 -2.52 7.04
N GLY A 120 -0.77 -2.44 5.99
CA GLY A 120 0.34 -3.37 5.78
C GLY A 120 1.35 -3.37 6.93
N LEU A 121 1.73 -2.18 7.40
CA LEU A 121 2.62 -2.04 8.56
C LEU A 121 2.01 -2.64 9.83
N ILE A 122 0.73 -2.34 10.10
CA ILE A 122 0.01 -2.86 11.28
C ILE A 122 -0.03 -4.39 11.24
N ILE A 123 -0.34 -4.99 10.10
CA ILE A 123 -0.37 -6.46 9.96
C ILE A 123 1.02 -7.05 10.18
N SER A 124 2.04 -6.51 9.49
CA SER A 124 3.42 -6.96 9.59
C SER A 124 3.94 -6.89 11.04
N PHE A 125 3.96 -5.70 11.62
CA PHE A 125 4.49 -5.48 12.97
C PHE A 125 3.62 -6.14 14.04
N GLY A 126 2.29 -6.13 13.88
CA GLY A 126 1.37 -6.81 14.78
C GLY A 126 1.64 -8.32 14.84
N CYS A 127 1.83 -8.97 13.69
CA CYS A 127 2.17 -10.39 13.66
C CYS A 127 3.55 -10.67 14.26
N VAL A 128 4.56 -9.82 14.02
CA VAL A 128 5.88 -9.96 14.66
C VAL A 128 5.77 -9.87 16.18
N LEU A 129 5.07 -8.85 16.70
CA LEU A 129 4.92 -8.64 18.14
C LEU A 129 4.23 -9.83 18.80
N ILE A 130 3.07 -10.24 18.28
CA ILE A 130 2.29 -11.36 18.84
C ILE A 130 3.10 -12.67 18.76
N ALA A 131 3.73 -12.96 17.61
CA ALA A 131 4.52 -14.18 17.46
C ALA A 131 5.72 -14.20 18.43
N THR A 132 6.40 -13.07 18.59
CA THR A 132 7.58 -12.96 19.46
C THR A 132 7.19 -13.18 20.93
N GLU A 133 6.13 -12.51 21.40
CA GLU A 133 5.63 -12.68 22.77
C GLU A 133 5.18 -14.11 23.03
N ALA A 134 4.41 -14.70 22.10
CA ALA A 134 3.89 -16.05 22.24
C ALA A 134 5.02 -17.10 22.21
N LEU A 135 5.99 -16.99 21.29
CA LEU A 135 7.14 -17.89 21.23
C LEU A 135 8.00 -17.79 22.50
N ASN A 136 8.28 -16.58 22.98
CA ASN A 136 9.02 -16.38 24.22
C ASN A 136 8.33 -17.06 25.41
N SER A 137 7.00 -16.98 25.50
CA SER A 137 6.25 -17.65 26.57
C SER A 137 6.30 -19.18 26.50
N GLN A 138 6.47 -19.76 25.30
CA GLN A 138 6.57 -21.22 25.13
C GLN A 138 7.96 -21.76 25.45
N PHE A 139 9.02 -20.97 25.21
CA PHE A 139 10.40 -21.37 25.54
C PHE A 139 10.82 -21.08 26.99
N ALA A 140 10.00 -20.35 27.75
CA ALA A 140 10.22 -20.08 29.17
C ALA A 140 9.66 -21.16 30.11
N GLN A 141 8.95 -22.16 29.57
CA GLN A 141 8.42 -23.33 30.29
C GLN A 141 9.36 -24.53 30.16
#